data_AF-V7EXY8-F1
#
_entry.id   AF-V7EXY8-F1
#
_cell.length_a   1.000
_cell.length_b   1.000
_cell.length_c   1.000
_cell.angle_alpha   90.00
_cell.angle_beta   90.00
_cell.angle_gamma   90.00
#
_symmetry.space_group_name_H-M   'P 1'
#
loop_
_entity.id
_entity.type
_entity.pdbx_description
1 polymer ?
#
loop_
_entity_poly.entity_id
_entity_poly.type
_entity_poly.pdbx_seq_one_letter_code
_entity_poly.pdbx_strand_id
1 'polypeptide(L)' 'MIIGIFAAVGLVLLLFLGRRTDTNFGFGPEWQCTPMPKGDPICVKLIAKEETK' A
#
# COMPACT_ATOMS: atom_id res chain seq x y z
N MET A 1 29.32 -10.18 12.45
CA MET A 1 28.11 -9.67 13.15
C MET A 1 27.48 -8.49 12.42
N ILE A 2 28.22 -7.40 12.19
CA ILE A 2 27.71 -6.17 11.55
C ILE A 2 27.12 -6.40 10.14
N ILE A 3 27.81 -7.18 9.29
CA ILE A 3 27.34 -7.49 7.92
C ILE A 3 25.99 -8.25 7.95
N GLY A 4 25.82 -9.18 8.89
CA GLY A 4 24.57 -9.93 9.04
C GLY A 4 23.39 -9.04 9.46
N ILE A 5 23.65 -8.01 10.27
CA ILE A 5 22.64 -7.02 10.67
C ILE A 5 22.19 -6.21 9.45
N PHE A 6 23.13 -5.69 8.65
CA PHE A 6 22.79 -4.95 7.44
C PHE A 6 22.04 -5.80 6.41
N ALA A 7 22.42 -7.07 6.25
CA ALA A 7 21.72 -7.98 5.35
C ALA A 7 20.29 -8.25 5.82
N ALA A 8 20.08 -8.48 7.12
CA ALA A 8 18.75 -8.68 7.69
C ALA A 8 17.87 -7.42 7.57
N VAL A 9 18.42 -6.24 7.85
CA VAL A 9 17.71 -4.96 7.69
C VAL A 9 17.35 -4.71 6.22
N GLY A 10 18.28 -4.96 5.29
CA GLY A 10 18.02 -4.84 3.85
C GLY A 10 16.91 -5.76 3.37
N LEU A 11 16.91 -7.02 3.83
CA LEU A 11 15.86 -7.99 3.50
C LEU A 11 14.49 -7.54 4.02
N VAL A 12 14.42 -7.08 5.27
CA VAL A 12 13.18 -6.54 5.86
C VAL A 12 12.68 -5.36 5.03
N LEU A 13 13.53 -4.38 4.72
CA LEU A 13 13.13 -3.22 3.92
C LEU A 13 12.58 -3.63 2.55
N LEU A 14 13.23 -4.56 1.84
CA LEU A 14 12.76 -5.06 0.55
C LEU A 14 11.37 -5.72 0.63
N LEU A 15 11.10 -6.47 1.71
CA LEU A 15 9.81 -7.13 1.92
C LEU A 15 8.68 -6.15 2.27
N PHE A 16 8.99 -5.04 2.95
CA PHE A 16 7.97 -4.10 3.44
C PHE A 16 7.83 -2.83 2.59
N LEU A 17 8.81 -2.45 1.76
CA LEU A 17 8.71 -1.30 0.84
C LEU A 17 7.60 -1.47 -0.21
N GLY A 18 7.31 -2.70 -0.63
CA GLY A 18 6.21 -3.01 -1.55
C GLY A 18 4.83 -3.06 -0.89
N ARG A 19 4.79 -3.09 0.45
CA ARG A 19 3.55 -3.02 1.23
C ARG A 19 3.15 -1.54 1.26
N ARG A 20 2.52 -1.11 0.15
CA ARG A 20 1.98 0.24 -0.02
C ARG A 20 1.46 0.72 1.32
N THR A 21 2.07 1.79 1.84
CA THR A 21 1.38 2.63 2.80
C THR A 21 0.05 2.97 2.16
N ASP A 22 -1.07 2.62 2.78
CA ASP A 22 -2.41 2.94 2.27
C ASP A 22 -2.55 4.46 2.24
N THR A 23 -1.99 5.09 1.21
CA THR A 23 -2.10 6.52 0.98
C THR A 23 -3.49 6.72 0.46
N ASN A 24 -4.35 7.23 1.32
CA ASN A 24 -5.74 7.49 0.98
C ASN A 24 -5.91 8.78 0.15
N PHE A 25 -4.85 9.52 -0.18
CA PHE A 25 -4.85 10.72 -1.05
C PHE A 25 -5.98 11.74 -0.73
N GLY A 26 -6.41 11.82 0.54
CA GLY A 26 -7.52 12.68 0.99
C GLY A 26 -8.91 12.01 0.98
N PHE A 27 -9.03 10.79 0.48
CA PHE A 27 -10.18 9.91 0.61
C PHE A 27 -10.20 9.20 1.98
N GLY A 28 -11.34 8.60 2.33
CA GLY A 28 -11.50 7.88 3.59
C GLY A 28 -10.70 6.55 3.62
N PRO A 29 -10.52 5.95 4.81
CA PRO A 29 -9.72 4.73 4.99
C PRO A 29 -10.32 3.49 4.31
N GLU A 30 -11.56 3.56 3.83
CA GLU A 30 -12.22 2.48 3.09
C GLU A 30 -11.85 2.44 1.60
N TRP A 31 -11.13 3.46 1.13
CA TRP A 31 -10.65 3.55 -0.24
C TRP A 31 -9.28 2.89 -0.38
N GLN A 32 -9.16 2.02 -1.38
CA GLN A 32 -7.89 1.44 -1.78
C GLN A 32 -7.36 2.21 -2.99
N CYS A 33 -6.24 2.90 -2.81
CA CYS A 33 -5.65 3.73 -3.85
C CYS A 33 -4.37 3.12 -4.43
N THR A 34 -4.20 3.19 -5.74
CA THR A 34 -3.01 2.75 -6.46
C THR A 34 -2.37 3.94 -7.19
N PRO A 35 -1.07 4.23 -6.95
CA PRO A 35 -0.38 5.30 -7.67
C PRO A 35 -0.23 4.95 -9.15
N MET A 36 -0.42 5.94 -10.02
CA MET A 36 -0.30 5.79 -11.47
C MET A 36 0.96 6.52 -11.97
N PRO A 37 1.72 5.98 -12.95
CA PRO A 37 2.89 6.67 -13.50
C PRO A 37 2.59 8.04 -14.14
N LYS A 38 1.34 8.25 -14.59
CA LYS A 38 0.85 9.51 -15.14
C LYS A 38 -0.60 9.72 -14.69
N GLY A 39 -0.94 10.96 -14.37
CA GLY A 39 -2.28 11.35 -13.91
C GLY A 39 -2.52 11.07 -12.43
N ASP A 40 -3.78 11.18 -12.03
CA ASP A 40 -4.21 11.00 -10.65
C ASP A 40 -4.18 9.52 -10.22
N PRO A 41 -4.01 9.23 -8.92
CA PRO A 41 -4.10 7.86 -8.43
C PRO A 41 -5.51 7.29 -8.64
N ILE A 42 -5.59 5.99 -8.90
CA ILE A 42 -6.86 5.28 -9.02
C ILE A 42 -7.27 4.81 -7.63
N CYS A 43 -8.45 5.23 -7.16
CA CYS A 43 -9.00 4.82 -5.87
C CYS A 43 -10.31 4.06 -6.06
N VAL A 44 -10.46 2.91 -5.40
CA VAL A 44 -11.68 2.09 -5.44
C VAL A 44 -12.17 1.81 -4.02
N LYS A 45 -13.50 1.88 -3.83
CA LYS A 45 -14.18 1.48 -2.61
C LYS A 45 -14.84 0.13 -2.83
N LEU A 46 -14.37 -0.90 -2.15
CA LEU A 46 -14.97 -2.22 -2.19
C LEU A 46 -16.20 -2.23 -1.30
N ILE A 47 -17.39 -2.39 -1.88
CA ILE A 47 -18.65 -2.56 -1.15
C ILE A 47 -18.95 -4.05 -1.08
N ALA A 48 -19.34 -4.55 0.10
CA ALA A 48 -19.76 -5.93 0.22
C ALA A 48 -21.06 -6.13 -0.58
N LYS A 49 -21.15 -7.25 -1.29
CA LYS A 49 -22.28 -7.56 -2.19
C LYS A 49 -23.63 -7.58 -1.47
N GLU A 50 -23.64 -7.86 -0.17
CA GLU A 50 -24.82 -7.87 0.70
C GLU A 50 -25.35 -6.46 1.04
N GLU A 51 -24.52 -5.42 0.91
CA GLU A 51 -24.88 -4.03 1.23
C GLU A 51 -25.49 -3.29 0.03
N THR A 52 -25.56 -3.93 -1.14
CA THR A 52 -26.09 -3.33 -2.38
C THR A 52 -27.58 -3.66 -2.59
N LYS A 53 -28.31 -3.95 -1.50
CA LYS A 53 -29.74 -4.28 -1.54
C LYS A 53 -30.63 -3.05 -1.36
#